data_AF-A0A920EXU4-F1
#
_entry.id   AF-A0A920EXU4-F1
#
_cell.length_a   1.000
_cell.length_b   1.000
_cell.length_c   1.000
_cell.angle_alpha   90.00
_cell.angle_beta   90.00
_cell.angle_gamma   90.00
#
_symmetry.space_group_name_H-M   'P 1'
#
loop_
_entity.id
_entity.type
_entity.pdbx_description
1 polymer ?
#
loop_
_entity_poly.entity_id
_entity_poly.type
_entity_poly.pdbx_seq_one_letter_code
_entity_poly.pdbx_strand_id
1 'polypeptide(L)' 'MGSRIKISLKESIDNIKNFEGILRKNEVGGDGDVLETGYALELSDTEHNFTLSFSIRELSSARLVGETFSKGRKHE' A
#
# COMPACT_ATOMS: atom_id res chain seq x y z
N MET A 1 3.75 7.73 -5.43
CA MET A 1 3.52 6.53 -6.26
C MET A 1 4.88 5.99 -6.67
N GLY A 2 5.07 4.67 -6.70
CA GLY A 2 6.39 4.05 -6.84
C GLY A 2 7.19 3.93 -5.54
N SER A 3 6.59 4.31 -4.40
CA SER A 3 7.21 4.20 -3.09
C SER A 3 6.88 2.86 -2.46
N ARG A 4 7.83 2.26 -1.75
CA ARG A 4 7.56 1.07 -0.95
C ARG A 4 6.76 1.46 0.28
N ILE A 5 5.61 0.83 0.48
CA ILE A 5 4.78 1.02 1.67
C ILE A 5 4.48 -0.32 2.31
N LYS A 6 4.21 -0.29 3.60
CA LYS A 6 3.61 -1.38 4.36
C LYS A 6 2.20 -0.97 4.74
N ILE A 7 1.22 -1.79 4.39
CA ILE A 7 -0.18 -1.62 4.75
C ILE A 7 -0.62 -2.72 5.71
N SER A 8 -1.60 -2.41 6.55
CA SER A 8 -2.33 -3.36 7.35
C SER A 8 -3.81 -3.25 7.02
N LEU A 9 -4.46 -4.35 6.64
CA LEU A 9 -5.90 -4.41 6.40
C LEU A 9 -6.67 -4.56 7.72
N LYS A 10 -7.92 -4.08 7.73
CA LYS A 10 -8.86 -4.31 8.84
C LYS A 10 -9.25 -5.79 8.90
N GLU A 11 -9.57 -6.36 7.75
CA GLU A 11 -9.92 -7.77 7.57
C GLU A 11 -8.74 -8.52 6.94
N SER A 12 -8.48 -9.73 7.41
CA SER A 12 -7.40 -10.57 6.87
C SER A 12 -7.84 -11.22 5.57
N ILE A 13 -6.97 -11.15 4.57
CA ILE A 13 -7.09 -11.94 3.34
C ILE A 13 -6.14 -13.13 3.51
N ASP A 14 -6.65 -14.35 3.40
CA ASP A 14 -5.84 -15.58 3.58
C ASP A 14 -5.07 -15.63 4.92
N ASN A 15 -5.69 -15.14 6.00
CA ASN A 15 -5.06 -15.01 7.32
C ASN A 15 -3.88 -14.02 7.38
N ILE A 16 -3.63 -13.27 6.29
CA ILE A 16 -2.61 -12.24 6.19
C ILE A 16 -3.27 -10.87 6.28
N LYS A 17 -2.79 -10.03 7.20
CA LYS A 17 -3.25 -8.64 7.36
C LYS A 17 -2.24 -7.62 6.88
N ASN A 18 -0.96 -7.97 6.85
CA ASN A 18 0.12 -7.04 6.63
C ASN A 18 0.78 -7.32 5.29
N PHE A 19 0.85 -6.31 4.43
CA PHE A 19 1.42 -6.42 3.10
C PHE A 19 2.45 -5.32 2.92
N GLU A 20 3.57 -5.64 2.30
CA GLU A 20 4.61 -4.68 1.93
C GLU A 20 4.87 -4.78 0.43
N GLY A 21 4.84 -3.64 -0.24
CA GLY A 21 5.02 -3.59 -1.69
C GLY A 21 5.15 -2.18 -2.21
N ILE A 22 5.17 -2.04 -3.53
CA ILE A 22 5.27 -0.76 -4.21
C ILE A 22 3.86 -0.21 -4.48
N LEU A 23 3.57 0.98 -3.96
CA LEU A 23 2.29 1.64 -4.18
C LEU A 23 2.17 2.12 -5.62
N ARG A 24 1.19 1.57 -6.34
CA ARG A 24 0.79 1.95 -7.69
C ARG A 24 -0.60 2.59 -7.68
N LYS A 25 -0.85 3.46 -8.66
CA LYS A 25 -2.22 3.91 -8.96
C LYS A 25 -2.90 2.76 -9.68
N ASN A 26 -4.12 2.40 -9.28
CA ASN A 26 -4.91 1.50 -10.10
C ASN A 26 -5.46 2.31 -11.29
N GLU A 27 -4.97 2.05 -12.50
CA GLU A 27 -5.40 2.73 -13.73
C GLU A 27 -6.58 1.99 -14.37
N VAL A 28 -7.62 1.70 -13.58
CA VAL A 28 -8.89 1.21 -14.14
C VAL A 28 -9.57 2.40 -14.82
N GLY A 29 -9.20 2.65 -16.07
CA GLY A 29 -9.91 3.55 -16.95
C GLY A 29 -11.23 2.91 -17.38
N GLY A 30 -12.34 3.50 -16.97
CA GLY A 30 -13.67 3.05 -17.38
C GLY A 30 -14.75 4.03 -16.93
N ASP A 31 -15.32 4.71 -17.90
CA ASP A 31 -16.57 5.48 -17.87
C ASP A 31 -17.63 4.87 -16.92
N GLY A 32 -17.91 5.53 -15.80
CA GLY A 32 -18.97 5.13 -14.85
C GLY A 32 -18.56 5.20 -13.38
N ASP A 33 -19.14 6.14 -12.65
CA ASP A 33 -19.14 6.28 -11.19
C ASP A 33 -17.79 6.49 -10.47
N VAL A 34 -17.48 7.78 -10.28
CA VAL A 34 -16.27 8.38 -9.69
C VAL A 34 -16.24 8.22 -8.16
N LEU A 35 -16.23 6.99 -7.61
CA LEU A 35 -16.11 6.82 -6.14
C LEU A 35 -15.21 5.71 -5.63
N GLU A 36 -14.62 4.85 -6.47
CA GLU A 36 -13.69 3.82 -5.99
C GLU A 36 -12.29 4.00 -6.57
N THR A 37 -11.58 5.01 -6.07
CA THR A 37 -10.14 5.15 -6.32
C THR A 37 -9.40 3.98 -5.64
N GLY A 38 -9.39 2.82 -6.28
CA GLY A 38 -8.59 1.68 -5.86
C GLY A 38 -7.10 2.05 -5.92
N TYR A 39 -6.38 1.75 -4.86
CA TYR A 39 -4.92 1.72 -4.88
C TYR A 39 -4.47 0.30 -5.19
N ALA A 40 -3.31 0.16 -5.81
CA ALA A 40 -2.72 -1.14 -6.09
C ALA A 40 -1.39 -1.25 -5.34
N LEU A 41 -1.15 -2.37 -4.68
CA LEU A 41 0.12 -2.69 -4.04
C LEU A 41 0.78 -3.81 -4.82
N GLU A 42 1.89 -3.51 -5.47
CA GLU A 42 2.71 -4.50 -6.17
C GLU A 42 3.62 -5.20 -5.15
N LEU A 43 3.30 -6.45 -4.87
CA LEU A 43 4.05 -7.34 -3.99
C LEU A 43 5.06 -8.10 -4.84
N SER A 44 6.34 -7.98 -4.51
CA SER A 44 7.41 -8.77 -5.12
C SER A 44 7.66 -9.99 -4.25
N ASP A 45 7.11 -11.15 -4.63
CA ASP A 45 7.55 -12.43 -4.11
C ASP A 45 8.67 -12.98 -5.01
N THR A 46 9.53 -13.85 -4.45
CA THR A 46 10.70 -14.44 -5.11
C THR A 46 10.40 -15.13 -6.44
N GLU A 47 9.17 -15.61 -6.64
CA GLU A 47 8.76 -16.29 -7.88
C GLU A 47 7.62 -15.60 -8.64
N HIS A 48 6.86 -14.71 -7.99
CA HIS A 48 5.65 -14.14 -8.59
C HIS A 48 5.43 -12.67 -8.17
N ASN A 49 5.09 -11.83 -9.15
CA ASN A 49 4.60 -10.48 -8.88
C ASN A 49 3.09 -10.54 -8.70
N PHE A 50 2.62 -10.22 -7.50
CA PHE A 50 1.19 -10.15 -7.18
C PHE A 50 0.77 -8.70 -7.00
N THR A 51 -0.38 -8.33 -7.56
CA THR A 51 -0.96 -7.01 -7.34
C THR A 51 -2.16 -7.13 -6.42
N LEU A 52 -2.09 -6.47 -5.26
CA LEU A 52 -3.20 -6.36 -4.33
C LEU A 52 -3.93 -5.03 -4.56
N SER A 53 -5.16 -5.09 -5.04
CA SER A 53 -6.05 -3.92 -5.10
C SER A 53 -6.70 -3.69 -3.74
N PHE A 54 -6.71 -2.44 -3.28
CA PHE A 54 -7.30 -2.08 -1.99
C PHE A 54 -7.86 -0.65 -1.99
N SER A 55 -8.84 -0.40 -1.13
CA SER A 55 -9.35 0.93 -0.79
C SER A 55 -8.79 1.41 0.54
N ILE A 56 -8.64 2.72 0.71
CA ILE A 56 -8.21 3.31 2.00
C ILE A 56 -9.17 2.90 3.13
N ARG A 57 -10.45 2.68 2.83
CA ARG A 57 -11.46 2.27 3.81
C ARG A 57 -11.21 0.90 4.42
N GLU A 58 -10.52 0.02 3.68
CA GLU A 58 -10.18 -1.34 4.10
C GLU A 58 -8.91 -1.38 4.95
N LEU A 59 -8.14 -0.28 4.99
CA LEU A 59 -6.90 -0.19 5.73
C LEU A 59 -7.14 0.09 7.21
N SER A 60 -6.46 -0.68 8.06
CA SER A 60 -6.23 -0.33 9.46
C SER A 60 -5.07 0.64 9.61
N SER A 61 -3.99 0.49 8.83
CA SER A 61 -2.86 1.42 8.81
C SER A 61 -2.06 1.36 7.51
N ALA A 62 -1.27 2.40 7.22
CA ALA A 62 -0.30 2.42 6.13
C ALA A 62 0.92 3.25 6.52
N ARG A 63 2.12 2.81 6.14
CA ARG A 63 3.38 3.50 6.43
C ARG A 63 4.36 3.38 5.26
N LEU A 64 5.12 4.44 4.99
CA LEU A 64 6.23 4.42 4.03
C LEU A 64 7.39 3.58 4.58
N VAL A 65 7.93 2.70 3.74
CA VAL A 65 9.11 1.89 4.05
C VAL A 65 10.32 2.64 3.52
N GLY A 66 11.32 2.88 4.37
CA GLY A 66 12.52 3.62 4.00
C GLY A 66 12.50 5.10 4.38
N GLU A 67 11.43 5.63 4.97
CA GLU A 67 11.56 6.80 5.85
C GLU A 67 12.32 6.35 7.11
N THR A 68 13.64 6.31 7.01
CA THR A 68 14.45 6.65 8.16
C THR A 68 13.98 8.02 8.57
N PHE A 69 13.23 8.10 9.67
CA PHE A 69 13.08 9.33 10.39
C PHE A 69 14.52 9.80 10.62
N SER A 70 14.97 10.77 9.81
CA SER A 70 16.13 11.58 10.13
C SER A 70 15.72 12.25 11.41
N LYS A 71 16.02 11.57 12.52
CA LYS A 71 15.80 12.00 13.89
C LYS A 71 16.59 13.29 13.96
N GLY A 72 15.90 14.41 13.73
CA GLY A 72 16.46 15.74 13.81
C GLY A 72 17.17 15.79 15.14
N ARG A 73 18.51 15.88 15.07
CA ARG A 73 19.36 16.01 16.25
C ARG A 73 18.77 17.15 17.06
N LYS A 74 18.38 16.87 18.30
CA LYS A 74 18.26 17.93 19.31
C LYS A 74 19.66 18.54 19.37
N HIS A 75 19.83 19.75 18.83
CA HIS A 75 20.96 20.58 19.23
C HIS A 75 20.45 21.35 20.43
N GLU A 76 21.02 20.98 21.56
CA GLU A 76 20.94 21.65 22.86
C GLU A 76 21.62 23.02 22.80
#